data_AF-A0A7G9Y951-F1
#
_entry.id   AF-A0A7G9Y951-F1
#
_cell.length_a   1.000
_cell.length_b   1.000
_cell.length_c   1.000
_cell.angle_alpha   90.00
_cell.angle_beta   90.00
_cell.angle_gamma   90.00
#
_symmetry.space_group_name_H-M   'P 1'
#
loop_
_entity.id
_entity.type
_entity.pdbx_description
1 polymer ?
#
loop_
_entity_poly.entity_id
_entity_poly.type
_entity_poly.pdbx_seq_one_letter_code
_entity_poly.pdbx_strand_id
1 'polypeptide(L)' 'MQPWTATSLKGDLNSDGYITPADAAIALRIAATGAQNPAADMNDDGTVTSLDALMILQAAAGNIEL' A
#
# COMPACT_ATOMS: atom_id res chain seq x y z
N MET A 1 -5.73 28.67 3.55
CA MET A 1 -5.15 27.65 4.45
C MET A 1 -5.94 26.36 4.19
N GLN A 2 -5.43 25.47 3.34
CA GLN A 2 -6.14 24.23 3.01
C GLN A 2 -5.89 23.17 4.10
N PRO A 3 -6.91 22.39 4.50
CA PRO A 3 -6.84 21.47 5.63
C PRO A 3 -6.13 20.17 5.22
N TRP A 4 -5.19 19.72 6.06
CA TRP A 4 -4.30 18.59 5.83
C TRP A 4 -4.98 17.25 6.16
N THR A 5 -6.14 17.00 5.58
CA THR A 5 -6.77 15.67 5.67
C THR A 5 -6.46 14.91 4.38
N ALA A 6 -5.18 14.64 4.14
CA ALA A 6 -4.83 13.50 3.30
C ALA A 6 -5.18 12.27 4.14
N THR A 7 -6.41 11.78 3.99
CA THR A 7 -6.74 10.42 4.39
C THR A 7 -5.78 9.53 3.64
N SER A 8 -4.72 9.06 4.32
CA SER A 8 -3.71 8.17 3.74
C SER A 8 -4.46 7.02 3.09
N LEU A 9 -4.40 6.94 1.76
CA LEU A 9 -5.11 5.92 1.01
C LEU A 9 -4.46 4.58 1.36
N LYS A 10 -5.28 3.56 1.64
CA LYS A 10 -4.75 2.21 1.89
C LYS A 10 -4.01 1.75 0.63
N GLY A 11 -2.76 1.33 0.76
CA GLY A 11 -1.87 1.02 -0.35
C GLY A 11 -1.01 2.18 -0.87
N ASP A 12 -1.23 3.43 -0.46
CA ASP A 12 -0.36 4.58 -0.79
C ASP A 12 0.73 4.70 0.28
N LEU A 13 1.91 4.15 -0.02
CA LEU A 13 3.00 3.98 0.94
C LEU A 13 4.05 5.08 0.85
N ASN A 14 4.04 5.88 -0.22
CA ASN A 14 4.89 7.04 -0.39
C ASN A 14 4.16 8.37 -0.11
N SER A 15 2.84 8.33 0.12
CA SER A 15 1.96 9.48 0.39
C SER A 15 1.94 10.51 -0.74
N ASP A 16 2.07 10.06 -2.00
CA ASP A 16 1.96 10.92 -3.18
C ASP A 16 0.52 11.08 -3.68
N GLY A 17 -0.43 10.36 -3.06
CA GLY A 17 -1.85 10.39 -3.39
C GLY A 17 -2.26 9.45 -4.52
N TYR A 18 -1.34 8.63 -5.03
CA TYR A 18 -1.58 7.68 -6.11
C TYR A 18 -1.16 6.27 -5.69
N ILE A 19 -1.92 5.28 -6.12
CA ILE A 19 -1.52 3.88 -5.99
C ILE A 19 -0.72 3.51 -7.23
N THR A 20 0.57 3.27 -7.05
CA THR A 20 1.50 2.98 -8.14
C THR A 20 2.32 1.72 -7.89
N PRO A 21 3.04 1.21 -8.90
CA PRO A 21 4.02 0.15 -8.69
C PRO A 21 5.13 0.52 -7.70
N ALA A 22 5.35 1.82 -7.42
CA ALA A 22 6.31 2.25 -6.41
C ALA A 22 5.86 1.83 -5.00
N ASP A 23 4.57 1.93 -4.71
CA ASP A 23 3.98 1.50 -3.44
C ASP A 23 4.09 0.00 -3.25
N ALA A 24 3.84 -0.77 -4.32
CA ALA A 24 4.05 -2.22 -4.30
C ALA A 24 5.52 -2.58 -3.96
N ALA A 25 6.48 -1.83 -4.49
CA ALA A 25 7.90 -2.05 -4.16
C ALA A 25 8.22 -1.71 -2.69
N ILE A 26 7.56 -0.69 -2.12
CA ILE A 26 7.69 -0.35 -0.70
C ILE A 26 7.07 -1.46 0.16
N ALA A 27 5.91 -2.00 -0.21
CA ALA A 27 5.27 -3.12 0.48
C ALA A 27 6.16 -4.37 0.47
N LEU A 28 6.81 -4.70 -0.66
CA LEU A 28 7.78 -5.81 -0.72
C LEU A 28 8.97 -5.58 0.23
N ARG A 29 9.45 -4.35 0.34
CA ARG A 29 10.54 -4.02 1.26
C ARG A 29 10.11 -4.19 2.73
N ILE A 30 8.89 -3.79 3.07
CA ILE A 30 8.30 -3.98 4.41
C ILE A 30 8.13 -5.47 4.71
N ALA A 31 7.61 -6.25 3.75
CA ALA A 31 7.49 -7.70 3.88
C ALA A 31 8.85 -8.37 4.12
N ALA A 32 9.90 -7.90 3.43
CA ALA A 32 11.26 -8.44 3.60
C ALA A 32 11.88 -8.14 4.97
N THR A 33 11.46 -7.07 5.65
CA THR A 33 11.90 -6.78 7.04
C THR A 33 11.06 -7.49 8.09
N GLY A 34 9.90 -8.04 7.71
CA GLY A 34 8.90 -8.56 8.64
C GLY A 34 8.21 -7.46 9.46
N ALA A 35 8.33 -6.20 9.04
CA ALA A 35 7.65 -5.10 9.69
C ALA A 35 6.14 -5.11 9.36
N GLN A 36 5.34 -4.60 10.28
CA GLN A 36 3.91 -4.41 10.07
C GLN A 36 3.64 -2.97 9.65
N ASN A 37 2.77 -2.79 8.67
CA ASN A 37 2.27 -1.48 8.27
C ASN A 37 0.79 -1.63 7.85
N PRO A 38 -0.17 -1.06 8.60
CA PRO A 38 -1.59 -1.15 8.27
C PRO A 38 -1.95 -0.61 6.88
N ALA A 39 -1.18 0.34 6.35
CA ALA A 39 -1.38 0.85 5.00
C ALA A 39 -0.88 -0.12 3.92
N ALA A 40 0.04 -1.03 4.28
CA ALA A 40 0.59 -2.04 3.37
C ALA A 40 -0.02 -3.44 3.58
N ASP A 41 -0.89 -3.61 4.59
CA ASP A 41 -1.62 -4.84 4.88
C ASP A 41 -2.97 -4.78 4.16
N MET A 42 -3.03 -5.31 2.95
CA MET A 42 -4.18 -5.12 2.06
C MET A 42 -5.29 -6.12 2.32
N ASN A 43 -4.99 -7.26 2.93
CA ASN A 43 -5.97 -8.28 3.29
C ASN A 43 -6.39 -8.23 4.78
N ASP A 44 -5.84 -7.31 5.57
CA ASP A 44 -6.10 -7.14 7.00
C ASP A 44 -5.78 -8.40 7.84
N ASP A 45 -4.79 -9.19 7.42
CA ASP A 45 -4.35 -10.39 8.14
C ASP A 45 -3.31 -10.10 9.25
N GLY A 46 -2.90 -8.84 9.37
CA GLY A 46 -1.93 -8.35 10.35
C GLY A 46 -0.48 -8.53 9.92
N THR A 47 -0.21 -9.03 8.71
CA THR A 47 1.12 -9.31 8.19
C THR A 47 1.28 -8.73 6.80
N VAL A 48 2.32 -7.90 6.60
CA VAL A 48 2.66 -7.43 5.26
C VAL A 48 3.46 -8.51 4.55
N THR A 49 2.90 -9.04 3.48
CA THR A 49 3.51 -10.10 2.66
C THR A 49 3.65 -9.68 1.21
N SER A 50 4.25 -10.54 0.38
CA SER A 50 4.25 -10.35 -1.07
C SER A 50 2.84 -10.38 -1.69
N LEU A 51 1.85 -10.96 -1.00
CA LEU A 51 0.46 -10.93 -1.45
C LEU A 51 -0.09 -9.50 -1.41
N ASP A 52 0.18 -8.76 -0.34
CA ASP A 52 -0.29 -7.39 -0.20
C ASP A 52 0.35 -6.46 -1.24
N ALA A 53 1.66 -6.64 -1.48
CA ALA A 53 2.34 -5.95 -2.56
C ALA A 53 1.74 -6.26 -3.94
N LEU A 54 1.32 -7.51 -4.17
CA LEU A 54 0.65 -7.89 -5.41
C LEU A 54 -0.75 -7.26 -5.51
N MET A 55 -1.49 -7.11 -4.41
CA MET A 55 -2.76 -6.41 -4.38
C MET A 55 -2.58 -4.92 -4.74
N ILE A 56 -1.56 -4.26 -4.18
CA ILE A 56 -1.22 -2.87 -4.52
C ILE A 56 -0.87 -2.74 -6.02
N LEU A 57 -0.07 -3.67 -6.56
CA LEU A 57 0.28 -3.66 -7.98
C LEU A 57 -0.93 -3.85 -8.89
N GLN A 58 -1.87 -4.72 -8.51
CA GLN A 58 -3.11 -4.93 -9.25
C GLN A 58 -4.01 -3.70 -9.18
N ALA A 59 -4.09 -3.03 -8.03
CA ALA A 59 -4.82 -1.78 -7.89
C ALA A 59 -4.22 -0.65 -8.72
N ALA A 60 -2.89 -0.53 -8.73
CA ALA A 60 -2.16 0.41 -9.58
C ALA A 60 -2.41 0.16 -11.08
N ALA A 61 -2.62 -1.09 -11.48
CA ALA A 61 -2.97 -1.47 -12.85
C ALA A 61 -4.45 -1.28 -13.18
N GLY A 62 -5.30 -0.92 -12.21
CA GLY A 62 -6.75 -0.85 -12.36
C GLY A 62 -7.43 -2.21 -12.49
N ASN A 63 -6.76 -3.29 -12.07
CA ASN A 63 -7.30 -4.64 -12.12
C ASN A 63 -8.23 -4.95 -10.94
N ILE A 64 -8.04 -4.26 -9.81
CA ILE A 64 -8.86 -4.40 -8.60
C ILE A 64 -9.11 -3.04 -7.96
N GLU A 65 -10.24 -2.90 -7.25
CA GLU A 65 -10.50 -1.79 -6.32
C GLU A 65 -10.08 -2.22 -4.91
N LEU A 66 -9.50 -1.28 -4.15
CA LEU A 66 -8.98 -1.48 -2.79
C LEU A 66 -9.99 -1.08 -1.72
#